data_AF-A0A969G532-F1
#
_entry.id   AF-A0A969G532-F1
#
_cell.length_a   1.000
_cell.length_b   1.000
_cell.length_c   1.000
_cell.angle_alpha   90.00
_cell.angle_beta   90.00
_cell.angle_gamma   90.00
#
_symmetry.space_group_name_H-M   'P 1'
#
loop_
_entity.id
_entity.type
_entity.pdbx_description
1 polymer ?
#
loop_
_entity_poly.entity_id
_entity_poly.type
_entity_poly.pdbx_seq_one_letter_code
_entity_poly.pdbx_strand_id
1 'polypeptide(L)'
;MTEPVWLNAADIYSIHKKIISVSGGKPGILDGGRIASSLNKAKNVFYYSENSDIFNLAAVYGYGFVKNHCFMDGNKRVGLMVVYTFLGINGWELIASNNDVVKVFSELAASQGSQAMEIETLAQWIRENTRPI
;
A
#
# COMPACT_ATOMS: atom_id res chain seq x y z
N MET A 1 -1.31 2.18 -19.82
CA MET A 1 -2.30 2.86 -18.96
C MET A 1 -2.02 4.36 -18.94
N THR A 2 -3.01 5.20 -18.64
CA THR A 2 -2.76 6.63 -18.36
C THR A 2 -2.07 6.78 -17.00
N GLU A 3 -1.39 7.90 -16.77
CA GLU A 3 -0.75 8.16 -15.49
C GLU A 3 -1.79 8.21 -14.35
N PRO A 4 -1.61 7.46 -13.26
CA PRO A 4 -2.54 7.45 -12.14
C PRO A 4 -2.38 8.69 -11.26
N VAL A 5 -3.42 8.99 -10.48
CA VAL A 5 -3.36 9.97 -9.40
C VAL A 5 -2.51 9.38 -8.27
N TRP A 6 -1.39 10.03 -7.97
CA TRP A 6 -0.43 9.57 -6.99
C TRP A 6 -0.70 10.11 -5.58
N LEU A 7 -0.44 9.28 -4.58
CA LEU A 7 -0.36 9.72 -3.19
C LEU A 7 0.99 10.43 -2.95
N ASN A 8 0.97 11.46 -2.10
CA ASN A 8 2.14 12.19 -1.66
C ASN A 8 2.38 11.99 -0.16
N ALA A 9 3.50 12.49 0.36
CA ALA A 9 3.88 12.30 1.76
C ALA A 9 2.84 12.88 2.75
N ALA A 10 2.19 14.00 2.43
CA ALA A 10 1.16 14.59 3.28
C ALA A 10 -0.09 13.70 3.38
N ASP A 11 -0.46 13.01 2.28
CA ASP A 11 -1.54 12.02 2.29
C ASP A 11 -1.19 10.87 3.24
N ILE A 12 0.04 10.36 3.14
CA ILE A 12 0.53 9.28 4.00
C ILE A 12 0.53 9.68 5.47
N TYR A 13 0.99 10.89 5.80
CA TYR A 13 0.95 11.40 7.17
C TYR A 13 -0.47 11.52 7.70
N SER A 14 -1.40 11.97 6.85
CA SER A 14 -2.82 12.09 7.20
C SER A 14 -3.46 10.73 7.43
N ILE A 15 -3.16 9.75 6.56
CA ILE A 15 -3.58 8.35 6.72
C ILE A 15 -3.06 7.78 8.04
N HIS A 16 -1.77 7.92 8.33
CA HIS A 16 -1.18 7.41 9.57
C HIS A 16 -1.82 8.04 10.81
N LYS A 17 -1.94 9.37 10.83
CA LYS A 17 -2.58 10.10 11.93
C LYS A 17 -4.00 9.61 12.17
N LYS A 18 -4.79 9.41 11.10
CA LYS A 18 -6.16 8.91 11.20
C LYS A 18 -6.20 7.49 11.75
N ILE A 19 -5.34 6.59 11.26
CA ILE A 19 -5.24 5.20 11.74
C ILE A 19 -4.97 5.16 13.24
N ILE A 20 -3.95 5.89 13.71
CA ILE A 20 -3.58 5.90 15.13
C ILE A 20 -4.72 6.50 15.98
N SER A 21 -5.38 7.56 15.50
CA SER A 21 -6.49 8.16 16.23
C SER A 21 -7.71 7.24 16.41
N VAL A 22 -7.98 6.36 15.43
CA VAL A 22 -9.16 5.48 15.43
C VAL A 22 -8.88 4.14 16.11
N SER A 23 -7.70 3.57 15.85
CA SER A 23 -7.39 2.18 16.24
C SER A 23 -6.31 2.07 17.33
N GLY A 24 -5.79 3.20 17.82
CA GLY A 24 -4.70 3.24 18.78
C GLY A 24 -3.35 2.83 18.20
N GLY A 25 -2.34 2.78 19.07
CA GLY A 25 -0.95 2.51 18.73
C GLY A 25 -0.03 3.70 19.00
N LYS A 26 1.27 3.52 18.80
CA LYS A 26 2.26 4.58 19.06
C LYS A 26 2.33 5.56 17.88
N PRO A 27 2.05 6.86 18.07
CA PRO A 27 2.26 7.85 17.04
C PRO A 27 3.76 8.05 16.77
N GLY A 28 4.10 8.52 15.58
CA GLY A 28 5.46 8.89 15.21
C GLY A 28 5.93 8.27 13.90
N ILE A 29 6.69 9.07 13.16
CA ILE A 29 7.45 8.65 11.99
C ILE A 29 8.76 8.07 12.51
N LEU A 30 9.11 6.87 12.06
CA LEU A 30 10.40 6.28 12.37
C LEU A 30 11.47 6.83 11.41
N ASP A 31 11.15 6.88 10.11
CA ASP A 31 12.08 7.31 9.07
C ASP A 31 11.33 7.89 7.86
N GLY A 32 11.48 9.21 7.66
CA GLY A 32 10.86 9.92 6.53
C GLY A 32 11.47 9.54 5.17
N GLY A 33 12.74 9.14 5.14
CA GLY A 33 13.39 8.65 3.91
C GLY A 33 12.75 7.36 3.41
N ARG A 34 12.28 6.51 4.32
CA ARG A 34 11.56 5.28 3.97
C ARG A 34 10.18 5.54 3.39
N ILE A 35 9.50 6.60 3.85
CA ILE A 35 8.24 7.05 3.24
C ILE A 35 8.48 7.52 1.81
N ALA A 36 9.48 8.37 1.60
CA ALA A 36 9.85 8.84 0.27
C ALA A 36 10.25 7.67 -0.66
N SER A 37 11.01 6.71 -0.16
CA SER A 37 11.39 5.50 -0.89
C SER A 37 10.18 4.66 -1.30
N SER A 38 9.27 4.38 -0.37
CA SER A 38 8.02 3.65 -0.66
C SER A 38 7.17 4.38 -1.71
N LEU A 39 7.10 5.71 -1.64
CA LEU A 39 6.35 6.53 -2.59
C LEU A 39 6.96 6.51 -4.00
N ASN A 40 8.28 6.70 -4.09
CA ASN A 40 8.99 6.77 -5.37
C ASN A 40 9.08 5.41 -6.06
N LYS A 41 9.06 4.30 -5.31
CA LYS A 41 9.13 2.97 -5.90
C LYS A 41 7.97 2.66 -6.84
N ALA A 42 6.74 3.03 -6.48
CA ALA A 42 5.57 2.84 -7.36
C ALA A 42 5.66 3.70 -8.62
N LYS A 43 6.10 4.96 -8.49
CA LYS A 43 6.34 5.85 -9.63
C LYS A 43 7.41 5.29 -10.57
N ASN A 44 8.51 4.77 -10.01
CA ASN A 44 9.56 4.14 -10.79
C ASN A 44 9.03 2.91 -11.55
N VAL A 45 8.21 2.06 -10.92
CA VAL A 45 7.58 0.93 -11.62
C VAL A 45 6.68 1.40 -12.76
N PHE A 46 5.89 2.46 -12.55
CA PHE A 46 5.05 3.02 -13.63
C PHE A 46 5.86 3.53 -14.81
N TYR A 47 6.94 4.28 -14.59
CA TYR A 47 7.73 4.87 -15.68
C TYR A 47 8.66 3.88 -16.38
N TYR A 48 9.10 2.82 -15.69
CA TYR A 48 10.20 1.97 -16.18
C TYR A 48 9.84 0.48 -16.33
N SER A 49 8.71 0.00 -15.83
CA SER A 49 8.29 -1.39 -16.03
C SER A 49 7.32 -1.51 -17.19
N GLU A 50 7.63 -2.39 -18.13
CA GLU A 50 6.73 -2.76 -19.21
C GLU A 50 5.52 -3.49 -18.62
N ASN A 51 4.31 -3.06 -18.98
CA ASN A 51 3.03 -3.70 -18.60
C ASN A 51 2.63 -3.61 -17.12
N SER A 52 3.03 -2.56 -16.38
CA SER A 52 2.41 -2.30 -15.07
C SER A 52 0.94 -1.88 -15.22
N ASP A 53 0.06 -2.43 -14.39
CA ASP A 53 -1.32 -1.98 -14.23
C ASP A 53 -1.55 -1.34 -12.86
N ILE A 54 -2.75 -0.79 -12.64
CA ILE A 54 -3.09 -0.09 -11.39
C ILE A 54 -2.97 -0.98 -10.15
N PHE A 55 -3.23 -2.29 -10.28
CA PHE A 55 -3.17 -3.26 -9.19
C PHE A 55 -1.72 -3.60 -8.83
N ASN A 56 -0.84 -3.69 -9.84
CA ASN A 56 0.60 -3.81 -9.63
C ASN A 56 1.13 -2.58 -8.86
N LEU A 57 0.74 -1.36 -9.26
CA LEU A 57 1.19 -0.13 -8.59
C LEU A 57 0.65 -0.04 -7.15
N ALA A 58 -0.61 -0.41 -6.94
CA ALA A 58 -1.19 -0.52 -5.60
C ALA A 58 -0.42 -1.51 -4.72
N ALA A 59 -0.07 -2.69 -5.25
CA ALA A 59 0.71 -3.69 -4.53
C ALA A 59 2.10 -3.20 -4.16
N VAL A 60 2.79 -2.48 -5.05
CA VAL A 60 4.12 -1.88 -4.77
C VAL A 60 4.02 -0.90 -3.60
N TYR A 61 2.96 -0.07 -3.56
CA TYR A 61 2.70 0.81 -2.42
C TYR A 61 2.43 0.04 -1.14
N GLY A 62 1.49 -0.91 -1.17
CA GLY A 62 1.12 -1.71 -0.01
C GLY A 62 2.33 -2.41 0.59
N TYR A 63 3.12 -3.09 -0.25
CA TYR A 63 4.37 -3.74 0.14
C TYR A 63 5.33 -2.74 0.81
N GLY A 64 5.59 -1.59 0.17
CA GLY A 64 6.54 -0.60 0.67
C GLY A 64 6.18 -0.13 2.07
N PHE A 65 4.92 0.20 2.33
CA PHE A 65 4.48 0.66 3.65
C PHE A 65 4.36 -0.43 4.70
N VAL A 66 4.13 -1.68 4.30
CA VAL A 66 4.17 -2.82 5.23
C VAL A 66 5.61 -3.16 5.63
N LYS A 67 6.54 -3.23 4.67
CA LYS A 67 7.88 -3.80 4.88
C LYS A 67 8.96 -2.79 5.25
N ASN A 68 8.84 -1.52 4.83
CA ASN A 68 9.91 -0.55 5.08
C ASN A 68 9.91 0.00 6.52
N HIS A 69 8.92 -0.32 7.36
CA HIS A 69 8.84 0.18 8.75
C HIS A 69 8.96 1.72 8.82
N CYS A 70 8.10 2.44 8.11
CA CYS A 70 8.12 3.90 8.05
C CYS A 70 7.71 4.56 9.37
N PHE A 71 6.91 3.88 10.19
CA PHE A 71 6.27 4.41 11.40
C PHE A 71 6.62 3.59 12.64
N MET A 72 6.50 4.23 13.81
CA MET A 72 6.67 3.58 15.12
C MET A 72 5.67 2.44 15.32
N ASP A 73 4.45 2.61 14.83
CA ASP A 73 3.40 1.60 14.82
C ASP A 73 2.43 1.90 13.66
N GLY A 74 1.65 0.90 13.26
CA GLY A 74 0.59 1.03 12.28
C GLY A 74 0.99 0.69 10.85
N ASN A 75 2.22 0.25 10.58
CA ASN A 75 2.73 -0.01 9.22
C ASN A 75 1.80 -0.91 8.38
N LYS A 76 1.29 -2.01 8.93
CA LYS A 76 0.31 -2.88 8.25
C LYS A 76 -0.98 -2.16 7.86
N ARG A 77 -1.53 -1.41 8.82
CA ARG A 77 -2.77 -0.63 8.66
C ARG A 77 -2.57 0.49 7.64
N VAL A 78 -1.41 1.15 7.66
CA VAL A 78 -1.05 2.17 6.67
C VAL A 78 -0.94 1.52 5.29
N GLY A 79 -0.22 0.41 5.14
CA GLY A 79 -0.12 -0.30 3.86
C GLY A 79 -1.49 -0.62 3.26
N LEU A 80 -2.41 -1.13 4.07
CA LEU A 80 -3.79 -1.40 3.65
C LEU A 80 -4.51 -0.13 3.21
N MET A 81 -4.48 0.92 4.04
CA MET A 81 -5.17 2.18 3.71
C MET A 81 -4.56 2.89 2.51
N VAL A 82 -3.26 2.74 2.26
CA VAL A 82 -2.59 3.27 1.08
C VAL A 82 -3.09 2.55 -0.16
N VAL A 83 -3.19 1.22 -0.15
CA VAL A 83 -3.78 0.44 -1.26
C VAL A 83 -5.21 0.88 -1.51
N TYR A 84 -6.03 0.92 -0.46
CA TYR A 84 -7.44 1.29 -0.56
C TYR A 84 -7.61 2.71 -1.13
N THR A 85 -6.87 3.68 -0.59
CA THR A 85 -6.96 5.09 -1.01
C THR A 85 -6.45 5.26 -2.44
N PHE A 86 -5.33 4.64 -2.80
CA PHE A 86 -4.76 4.73 -4.15
C PHE A 86 -5.70 4.14 -5.21
N LEU A 87 -6.33 2.99 -4.94
CA LEU A 87 -7.33 2.42 -5.83
C LEU A 87 -8.54 3.35 -5.96
N GLY A 88 -9.07 3.85 -4.83
CA GLY A 88 -10.26 4.70 -4.80
C GLY A 88 -10.11 5.99 -5.60
N ILE A 89 -8.99 6.71 -5.44
CA ILE A 89 -8.72 7.94 -6.20
C ILE A 89 -8.46 7.69 -7.69
N ASN A 90 -8.24 6.42 -8.09
CA ASN A 90 -8.06 5.99 -9.47
C ASN A 90 -9.27 5.23 -10.04
N GLY A 91 -10.44 5.30 -9.37
CA GLY A 91 -11.69 4.75 -9.89
C GLY A 91 -11.92 3.27 -9.60
N TRP A 92 -11.26 2.71 -8.58
CA TRP A 92 -11.36 1.31 -8.22
C TRP A 92 -11.74 1.12 -6.75
N GLU A 93 -12.63 0.18 -6.47
CA GLU A 93 -13.06 -0.17 -5.12
C GLU A 93 -12.56 -1.56 -4.74
N LEU A 94 -11.77 -1.65 -3.66
CA LEU A 94 -11.36 -2.93 -3.06
C LEU A 94 -12.53 -3.49 -2.24
N ILE A 95 -13.10 -4.61 -2.69
CA ILE A 95 -14.31 -5.24 -2.14
C ILE A 95 -14.02 -6.47 -1.26
N ALA A 96 -12.77 -6.65 -0.84
CA ALA A 96 -12.39 -7.71 0.10
C ALA A 96 -13.01 -7.51 1.49
N SER A 97 -13.36 -8.61 2.16
CA SER A 97 -13.89 -8.55 3.52
C SER A 97 -12.83 -8.09 4.54
N ASN A 98 -13.26 -7.50 5.66
CA ASN A 98 -12.35 -7.10 6.74
C ASN A 98 -11.45 -8.23 7.24
N ASN A 99 -11.96 -9.47 7.32
CA ASN A 99 -11.16 -10.61 7.75
C ASN A 99 -10.08 -10.97 6.72
N ASP A 100 -10.41 -10.89 5.44
CA ASP A 100 -9.50 -11.22 4.35
C ASP A 100 -8.37 -10.19 4.24
N VAL A 101 -8.69 -8.89 4.29
CA VAL A 101 -7.66 -7.85 4.26
C VAL A 101 -6.72 -7.93 5.47
N VAL A 102 -7.25 -8.25 6.66
CA VAL A 102 -6.42 -8.41 7.87
C VAL A 102 -5.49 -9.61 7.73
N LYS A 103 -5.98 -10.72 7.17
CA LYS A 103 -5.18 -11.91 6.91
C LYS A 103 -4.03 -11.60 5.95
N VAL A 104 -4.34 -11.10 4.75
CA VAL A 104 -3.35 -10.85 3.68
C VAL A 104 -2.25 -9.88 4.13
N PHE A 105 -2.62 -8.77 4.77
CA PHE A 105 -1.63 -7.78 5.23
C PHE A 105 -0.84 -8.25 6.45
N SER A 106 -1.38 -9.18 7.25
CA SER A 106 -0.63 -9.80 8.35
C SER A 106 0.35 -10.85 7.84
N GLU A 107 -0.04 -11.66 6.86
CA GLU A 107 0.82 -12.63 6.19
C GLU A 107 1.96 -11.92 5.45
N LEU A 108 1.65 -10.86 4.69
CA LEU A 108 2.66 -10.04 4.03
C LEU A 108 3.67 -9.49 5.04
N ALA A 109 3.24 -8.97 6.19
CA ALA A 109 4.14 -8.43 7.19
C ALA A 109 5.05 -9.48 7.83
N ALA A 110 4.54 -10.71 8.03
CA ALA A 110 5.30 -11.81 8.63
C ALA A 110 6.24 -12.52 7.64
N SER A 111 5.89 -12.49 6.35
CA SER A 111 6.60 -13.18 5.29
C SER A 111 8.07 -12.75 5.18
N GLN A 112 8.93 -13.71 4.82
CA GLN A 112 10.36 -13.52 4.54
C GLN A 112 10.68 -13.87 3.08
N GLY A 113 9.66 -13.82 2.22
CA GLY A 113 9.76 -14.15 0.81
C GLY A 113 10.49 -13.08 0.01
N SER A 114 10.73 -13.37 -1.26
CA SER A 114 11.33 -12.37 -2.14
C SER A 114 10.34 -11.24 -2.40
N GLN A 115 10.85 -10.01 -2.48
CA GLN A 115 10.03 -8.84 -2.77
C GLN A 115 9.19 -9.00 -4.05
N ALA A 116 9.79 -9.54 -5.12
CA ALA A 116 9.11 -9.70 -6.40
C ALA A 116 7.88 -10.60 -6.27
N MET A 117 8.06 -11.77 -5.64
CA MET A 117 6.99 -12.73 -5.42
C MET A 117 5.88 -12.17 -4.53
N GLU A 118 6.25 -11.47 -3.45
CA GLU A 118 5.28 -10.89 -2.52
C GLU A 118 4.45 -9.75 -3.18
N ILE A 119 5.08 -8.90 -3.99
CA ILE A 119 4.38 -7.86 -4.75
C ILE A 119 3.46 -8.48 -5.80
N GLU A 120 3.92 -9.49 -6.52
CA GLU A 120 3.10 -10.19 -7.53
C GLU A 120 1.88 -10.86 -6.89
N THR A 121 2.08 -11.54 -5.76
CA THR A 121 1.01 -12.20 -5.00
C THR A 121 -0.01 -11.19 -4.52
N LEU A 122 0.45 -10.06 -3.95
CA LEU A 122 -0.44 -8.99 -3.49
C LEU A 122 -1.17 -8.34 -4.67
N ALA A 123 -0.52 -8.11 -5.81
CA ALA A 123 -1.14 -7.54 -7.00
C ALA A 123 -2.26 -8.43 -7.54
N GLN A 124 -2.03 -9.75 -7.56
CA GLN A 124 -3.05 -10.70 -7.99
C GLN A 124 -4.24 -10.71 -7.05
N TRP A 125 -4.01 -10.76 -5.73
CA TRP A 125 -5.09 -10.69 -4.75
C TRP A 125 -5.88 -9.37 -4.86
N ILE A 126 -5.20 -8.23 -5.05
CA ILE A 126 -5.87 -6.94 -5.28
C ILE A 126 -6.75 -7.02 -6.53
N ARG A 127 -6.21 -7.52 -7.65
CA ARG A 127 -6.94 -7.61 -8.93
C ARG A 127 -8.21 -8.46 -8.82
N GLU A 128 -8.15 -9.57 -8.10
CA GLU A 128 -9.28 -10.48 -7.88
C GLU A 128 -10.35 -9.90 -6.94
N ASN A 129 -9.97 -8.97 -6.05
CA ASN A 129 -10.84 -8.40 -5.03
C ASN A 129 -11.17 -6.93 -5.27
N THR A 130 -11.07 -6.46 -6.51
CA THR A 130 -11.34 -5.05 -6.85
C THR A 130 -12.33 -4.97 -8.01
N ARG A 131 -13.20 -3.95 -7.98
CA ARG A 131 -14.13 -3.63 -9.08
C ARG A 131 -14.01 -2.14 -9.49
N PRO A 132 -14.43 -1.77 -10.71
CA PRO A 132 -14.56 -0.37 -11.09
C PRO A 132 -15.63 0.33 -10.23
N ILE A 133 -15.43 1.62 -9.96
CA ILE A 133 -16.43 2.52 -9.34
C ILE A 133 -17.39 3.06 -10.41
#